data_AF-A0A257QBT6-F1
#
_entry.id   AF-A0A257QBT6-F1
#
_cell.length_a   1.000
_cell.length_b   1.000
_cell.length_c   1.000
_cell.angle_alpha   90.00
_cell.angle_beta   90.00
_cell.angle_gamma   90.00
#
_symmetry.space_group_name_H-M   'P 1'
#
loop_
_entity.id
_entity.type
_entity.pdbx_description
1 polymer ?
#
loop_
_entity_poly.entity_id
_entity_poly.type
_entity_poly.pdbx_seq_one_letter_code
_entity_poly.pdbx_strand_id
1 'polypeptide(L)'
;TAPITSLRKVNWDSMRPNFFVLGSPDLLASSPAQFVTSFYLPEPNLAQQKALLQQFPTLTLFDLSQILGEVRTLIERASQAVQYVFMFTLLAGMVVLLAAFHASEAERLRETAILRVLGASHRQVRLSLWIEFIVLGVLTGLLAALAAGGLGALLAVKLFNLPWQFDARLWVYGLGAGLTLALVLVPLLSRRVLASPPAAALRGG
;
A
#
# COMPACT_ATOMS: atom_id res chain seq x y z
N THR A 1 35.38 13.28 40.83
CA THR A 1 34.03 12.96 40.35
C THR A 1 33.29 14.26 40.14
N ALA A 2 32.82 14.55 38.93
CA ALA A 2 32.12 15.81 38.61
C ALA A 2 30.59 15.58 38.63
N PRO A 3 29.79 16.54 39.13
CA PRO A 3 28.32 16.41 39.15
C PRO A 3 27.73 16.52 37.74
N ILE A 4 26.71 15.72 37.44
CA ILE A 4 25.96 15.82 36.18
C ILE A 4 25.03 17.02 36.28
N THR A 5 25.36 18.12 35.60
CA THR A 5 24.63 19.40 35.69
C THR A 5 23.46 19.51 34.73
N SER A 6 23.42 18.71 33.65
CA SER A 6 22.34 18.74 32.66
C SER A 6 22.29 17.48 31.81
N LEU A 7 21.07 17.00 31.54
CA LEU A 7 20.80 15.91 30.59
C LEU A 7 20.02 16.48 29.41
N ARG A 8 20.60 16.39 28.21
CA ARG A 8 19.97 16.84 26.96
C ARG A 8 19.52 15.63 26.14
N LYS A 9 18.30 15.69 25.60
CA LYS A 9 17.82 14.73 24.59
C LYS A 9 18.40 15.10 23.23
N VAL A 10 19.12 14.17 22.62
CA VAL A 10 19.78 14.35 21.31
C VAL A 10 18.88 13.80 20.21
N ASN A 11 18.65 14.60 19.15
CA ASN A 11 17.92 14.17 17.97
C ASN A 11 18.92 13.66 16.91
N TRP A 12 18.98 12.34 16.75
CA TRP A 12 19.89 11.66 15.84
C TRP A 12 19.48 11.74 14.36
N ASP A 13 18.25 12.19 14.07
CA ASP A 13 17.72 12.27 12.69
C ASP A 13 18.49 13.26 11.81
N SER A 14 19.13 14.27 12.40
CA SER A 14 19.77 15.36 11.65
C SER A 14 21.14 15.00 11.06
N MET A 15 21.73 13.86 11.45
CA MET A 15 23.11 13.44 11.10
C MET A 15 24.19 14.53 11.27
N ARG A 16 23.93 15.56 12.10
CA ARG A 16 24.88 16.63 12.41
C ARG A 16 25.71 16.28 13.64
N PRO A 17 26.96 16.78 13.76
CA PRO A 17 27.71 16.69 15.01
C PRO A 17 26.92 17.34 16.14
N ASN A 18 26.58 16.57 17.18
CA ASN A 18 25.68 17.02 18.25
C ASN A 18 26.42 17.56 19.49
N PHE A 19 27.72 17.29 19.60
CA PHE A 19 28.57 17.71 20.71
C PHE A 19 29.80 18.43 20.19
N PHE A 20 29.98 19.66 20.65
CA PHE A 20 31.16 20.47 20.40
C PHE A 20 31.84 20.72 21.73
N VAL A 21 33.12 20.37 21.82
CA VAL A 21 33.97 20.72 22.96
C VAL A 21 34.84 21.87 22.51
N LEU A 22 34.67 23.04 23.15
CA LEU A 22 35.45 24.24 22.86
C LEU A 22 36.60 24.31 23.88
N GLY A 23 37.84 24.39 23.39
CA GLY A 23 39.05 24.50 24.21
C GLY A 23 39.96 25.61 23.67
N SER A 24 40.91 26.08 24.50
CA SER A 24 41.93 27.03 24.04
C SER A 24 42.91 26.35 23.06
N PRO A 25 43.51 27.09 22.11
CA PRO A 25 44.42 26.52 21.11
C PRO A 25 45.55 25.68 21.71
N ASP A 26 46.13 26.14 22.82
CA ASP A 26 47.22 25.45 23.52
C ASP A 26 46.80 24.10 24.11
N LEU A 27 45.54 23.94 24.53
CA LEU A 27 45.03 22.66 25.06
C LEU A 27 44.80 21.63 23.94
N LEU A 28 44.59 22.08 22.71
CA LEU A 28 44.26 21.23 21.56
C LEU A 28 45.46 20.99 20.63
N ALA A 29 46.55 21.75 20.77
CA ALA A 29 47.71 21.74 19.89
C ALA A 29 48.42 20.36 19.79
N SER A 30 48.37 19.55 20.84
CA SER A 30 48.99 18.21 20.89
C SER A 30 47.99 17.06 20.68
N SER A 31 46.72 17.36 20.42
CA SER A 31 45.68 16.35 20.26
C SER A 31 45.57 15.87 18.80
N PRO A 32 45.48 14.54 18.54
CA PRO A 32 45.22 14.03 17.20
C PRO A 32 43.87 14.56 16.68
N ALA A 33 43.89 15.28 15.56
CA ALA A 33 42.68 15.78 14.91
C ALA A 33 42.22 14.81 13.82
N GLN A 34 40.93 14.42 13.86
CA GLN A 34 40.30 13.64 12.80
C GLN A 34 39.25 14.49 12.10
N PHE A 35 39.41 14.69 10.79
CA PHE A 35 38.49 15.47 9.98
C PHE A 35 37.47 14.54 9.32
N VAL A 36 36.20 14.90 9.38
CA VAL A 36 35.10 14.18 8.73
C VAL A 36 34.45 15.13 7.74
N THR A 37 34.26 14.67 6.51
CA THR A 37 33.58 15.42 5.46
C THR A 37 32.63 14.52 4.69
N SER A 38 31.69 15.11 3.97
CA SER A 38 30.75 14.41 3.11
C SER A 38 30.68 15.11 1.76
N PHE A 39 30.49 14.35 0.69
CA PHE A 39 30.26 14.88 -0.65
C PHE A 39 29.25 13.98 -1.36
N TYR A 40 28.47 14.58 -2.26
CA TYR A 40 27.54 13.83 -3.09
C TYR A 40 28.25 13.40 -4.38
N LEU A 41 28.20 12.11 -4.68
CA LEU A 41 28.72 11.56 -5.93
C LEU A 41 27.54 10.95 -6.70
N PRO A 42 27.14 11.55 -7.85
CA PRO A 42 25.93 11.13 -8.58
C PRO A 42 25.96 9.68 -9.05
N GLU A 43 27.14 9.18 -9.45
CA GLU A 43 27.34 7.77 -9.80
C GLU A 43 28.53 7.19 -9.04
N PRO A 44 28.36 6.06 -8.34
CA PRO A 44 29.44 5.39 -7.64
C PRO A 44 30.42 4.79 -8.64
N ASN A 45 31.41 5.57 -9.07
CA ASN A 45 32.49 5.09 -9.91
C ASN A 45 33.64 4.56 -9.04
N LEU A 46 33.74 3.24 -8.94
CA LEU A 46 34.79 2.53 -8.19
C LEU A 46 36.21 2.96 -8.59
N ALA A 47 36.43 3.36 -9.85
CA ALA A 47 37.74 3.83 -10.31
C ALA A 47 38.14 5.17 -9.67
N GLN A 48 37.19 6.09 -9.50
CA GLN A 48 37.44 7.40 -8.88
C GLN A 48 37.67 7.26 -7.38
N GLN A 49 36.89 6.41 -6.69
CA GLN A 49 37.11 6.11 -5.27
C GLN A 49 38.47 5.45 -5.04
N LYS A 50 38.85 4.49 -5.88
CA LYS A 50 40.14 3.81 -5.80
C LYS A 50 41.32 4.76 -6.05
N ALA A 51 41.22 5.65 -7.05
CA ALA A 51 42.23 6.67 -7.32
C ALA A 51 42.39 7.65 -6.13
N LEU A 52 41.28 8.03 -5.48
CA LEU A 52 41.30 8.90 -4.31
C LEU A 52 41.99 8.22 -3.11
N LEU A 53 41.70 6.95 -2.85
CA LEU A 53 42.32 6.17 -1.78
C LEU A 53 43.82 5.91 -2.04
N GLN A 54 44.23 5.82 -3.31
CA GLN A 54 45.64 5.72 -3.69
C GLN A 54 46.40 7.04 -3.48
N GLN A 55 45.77 8.19 -3.76
CA GLN A 55 46.38 9.50 -3.52
C GLN A 55 46.41 9.91 -2.05
N PHE A 56 45.44 9.47 -1.25
CA PHE A 56 45.33 9.81 0.17
C PHE A 56 45.07 8.56 1.02
N PRO A 57 46.12 7.81 1.42
CA PRO A 57 46.00 6.53 2.11
C PRO A 57 45.37 6.62 3.51
N THR A 58 45.41 7.81 4.13
CA THR A 58 44.80 8.10 5.43
C THR A 58 43.30 8.39 5.37
N LEU A 59 42.71 8.50 4.18
CA LEU A 59 41.25 8.69 4.03
C LEU A 59 40.50 7.37 4.19
N THR A 60 39.47 7.38 5.03
CA THR A 60 38.47 6.30 5.12
C THR A 60 37.19 6.77 4.43
N LEU A 61 36.79 6.08 3.36
CA LEU A 61 35.54 6.37 2.66
C LEU A 61 34.41 5.50 3.21
N PHE A 62 33.28 6.13 3.55
CA PHE A 62 32.05 5.45 3.93
C PHE A 62 31.02 5.61 2.81
N ASP A 63 30.66 4.52 2.15
CA ASP A 63 29.61 4.54 1.12
C ASP A 63 28.22 4.39 1.77
N LEU A 64 27.58 5.55 2.00
CA LEU A 64 26.23 5.59 2.55
C LEU A 64 25.17 5.02 1.57
N SER A 65 25.49 4.92 0.28
CA SER A 65 24.56 4.43 -0.75
C SER A 65 24.25 2.95 -0.55
N GLN A 66 25.26 2.15 -0.18
CA GLN A 66 25.11 0.73 0.10
C GLN A 66 24.20 0.50 1.31
N ILE A 67 24.45 1.23 2.40
CA ILE A 67 23.67 1.14 3.64
C ILE A 67 22.21 1.56 3.38
N LEU A 68 21.99 2.69 2.70
CA LEU A 68 20.63 3.14 2.35
C LEU A 68 19.94 2.16 1.40
N GLY A 69 20.70 1.53 0.49
CA GLY A 69 20.21 0.48 -0.40
C GLY A 69 19.72 -0.76 0.37
N GLU A 70 20.48 -1.21 1.36
CA GLU A 70 20.08 -2.31 2.25
C GLU A 70 18.83 -1.97 3.04
N VAL A 71 18.79 -0.79 3.67
CA VAL A 71 17.62 -0.31 4.42
C VAL A 71 16.38 -0.25 3.52
N ARG A 72 16.52 0.30 2.31
CA ARG A 72 15.44 0.33 1.32
C ARG A 72 14.98 -1.09 0.95
N THR A 73 15.92 -2.02 0.77
CA THR A 73 15.61 -3.42 0.45
C THR A 73 14.87 -4.10 1.60
N LEU A 74 15.23 -3.82 2.86
CA LEU A 74 14.52 -4.34 4.03
C LEU A 74 13.10 -3.78 4.12
N ILE A 75 12.93 -2.48 3.88
CA ILE A 75 11.60 -1.83 3.83
C ILE A 75 10.76 -2.44 2.71
N GLU A 76 11.34 -2.66 1.53
CA GLU A 76 10.66 -3.26 0.38
C GLU A 76 10.21 -4.69 0.70
N ARG A 77 11.08 -5.51 1.29
CA ARG A 77 10.73 -6.89 1.72
C ARG A 77 9.62 -6.89 2.78
N ALA A 78 9.66 -5.98 3.74
CA ALA A 78 8.61 -5.84 4.74
C ALA A 78 7.27 -5.43 4.10
N SER A 79 7.31 -4.48 3.15
CA SER A 79 6.14 -4.07 2.36
C SER A 79 5.56 -5.24 1.57
N GLN A 80 6.41 -6.03 0.88
CA GLN A 80 6.00 -7.21 0.13
C GLN A 80 5.35 -8.26 1.02
N ALA A 81 5.89 -8.52 2.21
CA ALA A 81 5.27 -9.45 3.16
C ALA A 81 3.84 -9.02 3.53
N VAL A 82 3.64 -7.74 3.82
CA VAL A 82 2.30 -7.17 4.10
C VAL A 82 1.40 -7.26 2.86
N GLN A 83 1.91 -6.99 1.66
CA GLN A 83 1.17 -7.14 0.41
C GLN A 83 0.70 -8.58 0.18
N TYR A 84 1.52 -9.59 0.50
CA TYR A 84 1.10 -10.99 0.40
C TYR A 84 -0.03 -11.32 1.38
N VAL A 85 0.04 -10.83 2.62
CA VAL A 85 -1.06 -11.00 3.59
C VAL A 85 -2.34 -10.34 3.07
N PHE A 86 -2.26 -9.13 2.52
CA PHE A 86 -3.41 -8.47 1.89
C PHE A 86 -3.97 -9.29 0.73
N MET A 87 -3.11 -9.83 -0.13
CA MET A 87 -3.52 -10.65 -1.27
C MET A 87 -4.25 -11.92 -0.80
N PHE A 88 -3.74 -12.64 0.20
CA PHE A 88 -4.44 -13.79 0.77
C PHE A 88 -5.77 -13.41 1.42
N THR A 89 -5.83 -12.27 2.10
CA THR A 89 -7.06 -11.76 2.72
C THR A 89 -8.10 -11.40 1.65
N LEU A 90 -7.66 -10.80 0.54
CA LEU A 90 -8.52 -10.48 -0.59
C LEU A 90 -9.06 -11.75 -1.26
N LEU A 91 -8.22 -12.76 -1.46
CA LEU A 91 -8.63 -14.06 -2.00
C LEU A 91 -9.64 -14.74 -1.06
N ALA A 92 -9.39 -14.74 0.24
CA ALA A 92 -10.33 -15.28 1.22
C ALA A 92 -11.68 -14.53 1.17
N GLY A 93 -11.65 -13.20 1.09
CA GLY A 93 -12.84 -12.37 0.91
C GLY A 93 -13.61 -12.70 -0.37
N MET A 94 -12.91 -12.97 -1.48
CA MET A 94 -13.53 -13.41 -2.74
C MET A 94 -14.22 -14.77 -2.57
N VAL A 95 -13.58 -15.72 -1.90
CA VAL A 95 -14.18 -17.04 -1.62
C VAL A 95 -15.44 -16.89 -0.76
N VAL A 96 -15.39 -16.05 0.28
CA VAL A 96 -16.55 -15.74 1.12
C VAL A 96 -17.67 -15.10 0.30
N LEU A 97 -17.35 -14.15 -0.59
CA LEU A 97 -18.33 -13.52 -1.47
C LEU A 97 -19.00 -14.54 -2.40
N LEU A 98 -18.22 -15.46 -2.99
CA LEU A 98 -18.75 -16.54 -3.82
C LEU A 98 -19.64 -17.49 -3.01
N ALA A 99 -19.23 -17.86 -1.79
CA ALA A 99 -20.01 -18.72 -0.90
C ALA A 99 -21.34 -18.06 -0.49
N ALA A 100 -21.31 -16.78 -0.13
CA ALA A 100 -22.50 -16.00 0.20
C ALA A 100 -23.46 -15.91 -0.99
N PHE A 101 -22.93 -15.71 -2.19
CA PHE A 101 -23.74 -15.73 -3.40
C PHE A 101 -24.42 -17.09 -3.60
N HIS A 102 -23.64 -18.18 -3.51
CA HIS A 102 -24.15 -19.55 -3.64
C HIS A 102 -25.28 -19.85 -2.64
N ALA A 103 -25.16 -19.36 -1.40
CA ALA A 103 -26.21 -19.48 -0.39
C ALA A 103 -27.49 -18.71 -0.78
N SER A 104 -27.36 -17.58 -1.49
CA SER A 104 -28.48 -16.73 -1.92
C SER A 104 -29.16 -17.15 -3.24
N GLU A 105 -28.66 -18.19 -3.92
CA GLU A 105 -29.12 -18.55 -5.26
C GLU A 105 -30.60 -18.98 -5.28
N ALA A 106 -31.04 -19.76 -4.29
CA ALA A 106 -32.42 -20.23 -4.20
C ALA A 106 -33.43 -19.08 -4.05
N GLU A 107 -33.09 -18.07 -3.26
CA GLU A 107 -33.91 -16.88 -3.06
C GLU A 107 -34.00 -16.03 -4.33
N ARG A 108 -32.86 -15.79 -4.99
CA ARG A 108 -32.79 -15.05 -6.26
C ARG A 108 -33.54 -15.75 -7.41
N LEU A 109 -33.53 -17.08 -7.43
CA LEU A 109 -34.32 -17.86 -8.40
C LEU A 109 -35.82 -17.65 -8.18
N ARG A 110 -36.28 -17.62 -6.93
CA ARG A 110 -37.69 -17.37 -6.58
C ARG A 110 -38.12 -15.96 -6.98
N GLU A 111 -37.32 -14.95 -6.67
CA GLU A 111 -37.57 -13.55 -7.09
C GLU A 111 -37.66 -13.43 -8.61
N THR A 112 -36.71 -14.05 -9.33
CA THR A 112 -36.70 -14.02 -10.80
C THR A 112 -37.92 -14.73 -11.40
N ALA A 113 -38.35 -15.84 -10.79
CA ALA A 113 -39.56 -16.56 -11.21
C ALA A 113 -40.81 -15.71 -11.02
N ILE A 114 -40.95 -15.01 -9.89
CA ILE A 114 -42.06 -14.08 -9.63
C ILE A 114 -42.08 -12.96 -10.68
N LEU A 115 -40.92 -12.34 -10.96
CA LEU A 115 -40.81 -11.30 -11.99
C LEU A 115 -41.22 -11.81 -13.37
N ARG A 116 -40.86 -13.05 -13.73
CA ARG A 116 -41.27 -13.67 -15.00
C ARG A 116 -42.77 -13.94 -15.07
N VAL A 117 -43.39 -14.37 -13.98
CA VAL A 117 -44.86 -14.57 -13.92
C VAL A 117 -45.59 -13.23 -14.10
N LEU A 118 -45.01 -12.14 -13.61
CA LEU A 118 -45.52 -10.78 -13.82
C LEU A 118 -45.23 -10.21 -15.22
N GLY A 119 -44.65 -11.00 -16.14
CA GLY A 119 -44.42 -10.62 -17.53
C GLY A 119 -43.06 -9.98 -17.82
N ALA A 120 -42.11 -9.99 -16.88
CA ALA A 120 -40.78 -9.44 -17.12
C ALA A 120 -40.01 -10.25 -18.18
N SER A 121 -39.48 -9.55 -19.18
CA SER A 121 -38.65 -10.14 -20.23
C SER A 121 -37.25 -10.51 -19.72
N HIS A 122 -36.59 -11.47 -20.37
CA HIS A 122 -35.20 -11.84 -20.08
C HIS A 122 -34.21 -10.67 -20.13
N ARG A 123 -34.48 -9.67 -20.99
CA ARG A 123 -33.66 -8.45 -21.09
C ARG A 123 -33.82 -7.55 -19.86
N GLN A 124 -35.04 -7.38 -19.37
CA GLN A 124 -35.32 -6.56 -18.18
C GLN A 124 -34.67 -7.14 -16.92
N VAL A 125 -34.80 -8.45 -16.70
CA VAL A 125 -34.15 -9.13 -15.55
C VAL A 125 -32.63 -8.98 -15.61
N ARG A 126 -32.03 -9.17 -16.79
CA ARG A 126 -30.57 -9.03 -16.96
C ARG A 126 -30.11 -7.59 -16.74
N LEU A 127 -30.84 -6.61 -17.26
CA LEU A 127 -30.50 -5.20 -17.09
C LEU A 127 -30.57 -4.78 -15.62
N SER A 128 -31.57 -5.26 -14.88
CA SER A 128 -31.70 -4.98 -13.44
C SER A 128 -30.49 -5.50 -12.67
N LEU A 129 -30.04 -6.73 -12.95
CA LEU A 129 -28.85 -7.30 -12.31
C LEU A 129 -27.59 -6.50 -12.65
N TRP A 130 -27.43 -6.08 -13.90
CA TRP A 130 -26.30 -5.22 -14.29
C TRP A 130 -26.29 -3.90 -13.52
N ILE A 131 -27.45 -3.24 -13.40
CA ILE A 131 -27.55 -1.98 -12.67
C ILE A 131 -27.22 -2.18 -11.19
N GLU A 132 -27.79 -3.19 -10.53
CA GLU A 132 -27.53 -3.48 -9.12
C GLU A 132 -26.03 -3.66 -8.84
N PHE A 133 -25.37 -4.54 -9.61
CA PHE A 133 -23.96 -4.84 -9.41
C PHE A 133 -23.02 -3.71 -9.84
N ILE A 134 -23.36 -2.93 -10.88
CA ILE A 134 -22.58 -1.74 -11.25
C ILE A 134 -22.66 -0.70 -10.14
N VAL A 135 -23.86 -0.44 -9.60
CA VAL A 135 -24.04 0.51 -8.50
C VAL A 135 -23.25 0.04 -7.27
N LEU A 136 -23.35 -1.24 -6.90
CA LEU A 136 -22.55 -1.81 -5.81
C LEU A 136 -21.04 -1.71 -6.09
N GLY A 137 -20.59 -1.99 -7.31
CA GLY A 137 -19.19 -1.88 -7.72
C GLY A 137 -18.66 -0.45 -7.62
N VAL A 138 -19.44 0.53 -8.06
CA VAL A 138 -19.08 1.95 -7.95
C VAL A 138 -19.03 2.38 -6.48
N LEU A 139 -20.03 2.04 -5.68
CA LEU A 139 -20.08 2.42 -4.26
C LEU A 139 -18.94 1.79 -3.47
N THR A 140 -18.66 0.51 -3.67
CA THR A 140 -17.55 -0.18 -3.02
C THR A 140 -16.20 0.37 -3.48
N GLY A 141 -16.02 0.64 -4.76
CA GLY A 141 -14.80 1.26 -5.29
C GLY A 141 -14.56 2.67 -4.76
N LEU A 142 -15.63 3.47 -4.61
CA LEU A 142 -15.58 4.79 -4.01
C LEU A 142 -15.18 4.72 -2.53
N LEU A 143 -15.82 3.83 -1.77
CA LEU A 143 -15.49 3.60 -0.36
C LEU A 143 -14.04 3.13 -0.19
N ALA A 144 -13.56 2.24 -1.07
CA ALA A 144 -12.18 1.78 -1.05
C ALA A 144 -11.19 2.91 -1.32
N ALA A 145 -11.45 3.76 -2.33
CA ALA A 145 -10.61 4.93 -2.63
C ALA A 145 -10.59 5.94 -1.47
N LEU A 146 -11.75 6.21 -0.86
CA LEU A 146 -11.86 7.10 0.30
C LEU A 146 -11.13 6.54 1.51
N ALA A 147 -11.29 5.26 1.81
CA ALA A 147 -10.61 4.61 2.93
C ALA A 147 -9.09 4.59 2.72
N ALA A 148 -8.62 4.19 1.54
CA ALA A 148 -7.20 4.15 1.22
C ALA A 148 -6.57 5.54 1.24
N GLY A 149 -7.21 6.53 0.60
CA GLY A 149 -6.76 7.92 0.58
C GLY A 149 -6.78 8.57 1.96
N GLY A 150 -7.85 8.33 2.75
CA GLY A 150 -8.02 8.88 4.09
C GLY A 150 -7.03 8.29 5.09
N LEU A 151 -6.86 6.95 5.10
CA LEU A 151 -5.85 6.30 5.93
C LEU A 151 -4.45 6.68 5.50
N GLY A 152 -4.17 6.74 4.19
CA GLY A 152 -2.88 7.20 3.67
C GLY A 152 -2.54 8.62 4.11
N ALA A 153 -3.50 9.54 4.03
CA ALA A 153 -3.35 10.92 4.50
C ALA A 153 -3.10 10.98 6.01
N LEU A 154 -3.86 10.20 6.79
CA LEU A 154 -3.69 10.12 8.24
C LEU A 154 -2.28 9.64 8.62
N LEU A 155 -1.81 8.56 8.00
CA LEU A 155 -0.48 8.00 8.25
C LEU A 155 0.62 8.98 7.84
N ALA A 156 0.49 9.60 6.66
CA ALA A 156 1.46 10.57 6.15
C ALA A 156 1.62 11.76 7.10
N VAL A 157 0.52 12.35 7.56
CA VAL A 157 0.55 13.53 8.43
C VAL A 157 0.90 13.20 9.87
N LYS A 158 0.36 12.11 10.44
CA LYS A 158 0.48 11.81 11.87
C LYS A 158 1.70 10.96 12.25
N LEU A 159 2.11 10.02 11.40
CA LEU A 159 3.25 9.15 11.71
C LEU A 159 4.51 9.57 10.96
N PHE A 160 4.40 9.95 9.70
CA PHE A 160 5.57 10.19 8.85
C PHE A 160 5.94 11.67 8.69
N ASN A 161 5.08 12.58 9.16
CA ASN A 161 5.26 14.03 9.06
C ASN A 161 5.53 14.52 7.63
N LEU A 162 4.92 13.83 6.65
CA LEU A 162 5.03 14.11 5.23
C LEU A 162 3.89 15.05 4.78
N PRO A 163 4.14 15.95 3.81
CA PRO A 163 3.08 16.77 3.25
C PRO A 163 2.05 15.89 2.55
N TRP A 164 0.77 16.14 2.83
CA TRP A 164 -0.30 15.43 2.15
C TRP A 164 -0.33 15.82 0.67
N GLN A 165 -0.31 14.80 -0.21
CA GLN A 165 -0.48 14.97 -1.64
C GLN A 165 -1.67 14.15 -2.10
N PHE A 166 -2.53 14.77 -2.91
CA PHE A 166 -3.66 14.08 -3.51
C PHE A 166 -3.18 13.21 -4.67
N ASP A 167 -3.36 11.89 -4.54
CA ASP A 167 -3.07 10.94 -5.61
C ASP A 167 -4.36 10.50 -6.31
N ALA A 168 -4.59 11.02 -7.51
CA ALA A 168 -5.74 10.65 -8.35
C ALA A 168 -5.71 9.17 -8.77
N ARG A 169 -4.54 8.52 -8.77
CA ARG A 169 -4.40 7.11 -9.17
C ARG A 169 -5.15 6.19 -8.22
N LEU A 170 -5.17 6.50 -6.92
CA LEU A 170 -5.90 5.71 -5.92
C LEU A 170 -7.40 5.65 -6.22
N TRP A 171 -7.98 6.75 -6.74
CA TRP A 171 -9.38 6.81 -7.13
C TRP A 171 -9.66 5.96 -8.36
N VAL A 172 -8.78 6.04 -9.36
CA VAL A 172 -8.87 5.21 -10.57
C VAL A 172 -8.75 3.72 -10.22
N TYR A 173 -7.82 3.35 -9.34
CA TYR A 173 -7.67 1.95 -8.91
C TYR A 173 -8.85 1.47 -8.07
N GLY A 174 -9.35 2.28 -7.13
CA GLY A 174 -10.51 1.92 -6.30
C GLY A 174 -11.77 1.70 -7.15
N LEU A 175 -12.11 2.68 -7.99
CA LEU A 175 -13.27 2.58 -8.90
C LEU A 175 -13.08 1.46 -9.93
N GLY A 176 -11.88 1.35 -10.51
CA GLY A 176 -11.54 0.30 -11.47
C GLY A 176 -11.66 -1.10 -10.86
N ALA A 177 -11.18 -1.31 -9.64
CA ALA A 177 -11.30 -2.59 -8.94
C ALA A 177 -12.76 -2.95 -8.64
N GLY A 178 -13.57 -1.99 -8.16
CA GLY A 178 -14.99 -2.22 -7.91
C GLY A 178 -15.78 -2.56 -9.18
N LEU A 179 -15.52 -1.82 -10.28
CA LEU A 179 -16.16 -2.08 -11.57
C LEU A 179 -15.73 -3.40 -12.20
N THR A 180 -14.43 -3.73 -12.14
CA THR A 180 -13.93 -5.01 -12.67
C THR A 180 -14.52 -6.19 -11.90
N LEU A 181 -14.65 -6.09 -10.57
CA LEU A 181 -15.33 -7.10 -9.76
C LEU A 181 -16.78 -7.29 -10.21
N ALA A 182 -17.53 -6.21 -10.39
CA ALA A 182 -18.91 -6.26 -10.89
C ALA A 182 -18.99 -6.89 -12.30
N LEU A 183 -18.11 -6.49 -13.21
CA LEU A 183 -18.04 -7.01 -14.58
C LEU A 183 -17.71 -8.50 -14.63
N VAL A 184 -16.91 -9.02 -13.69
CA VAL A 184 -16.58 -10.44 -13.60
C VAL A 184 -17.71 -11.24 -12.95
N LEU A 185 -18.29 -10.74 -11.85
CA LEU A 185 -19.35 -11.44 -11.13
C LEU A 185 -20.62 -11.53 -11.99
N VAL A 186 -21.17 -10.44 -12.50
CA VAL A 186 -22.48 -10.45 -13.20
C VAL A 186 -22.63 -11.55 -14.28
N PRO A 187 -21.69 -11.77 -15.22
CA PRO A 187 -21.83 -12.85 -16.20
C PRO A 187 -21.70 -14.26 -15.60
N LEU A 188 -20.90 -14.45 -14.54
CA LEU A 188 -20.80 -15.73 -13.83
C LEU A 188 -22.11 -16.07 -13.12
N LEU A 189 -22.69 -15.07 -12.45
CA LEU A 189 -23.91 -15.22 -11.65
C LEU A 189 -25.16 -15.33 -12.54
N SER A 190 -25.27 -14.48 -13.57
CA SER A 190 -26.42 -14.48 -14.48
C SER A 190 -26.55 -15.76 -15.30
N ARG A 191 -25.42 -16.41 -15.67
CA ARG A 191 -25.44 -17.69 -16.40
C ARG A 191 -26.12 -18.80 -15.61
N ARG A 192 -25.93 -18.88 -14.29
CA ARG A 192 -26.52 -19.93 -13.44
C ARG A 192 -27.99 -19.67 -13.13
N VAL A 193 -28.33 -18.43 -12.78
CA VAL A 193 -29.72 -18.02 -12.51
C VAL A 193 -30.61 -18.13 -13.77
N LEU A 194 -30.06 -17.86 -14.96
CA LEU A 194 -30.80 -17.95 -16.23
C LEU A 194 -30.88 -19.36 -16.82
N ALA A 195 -29.96 -20.27 -16.46
CA ALA A 195 -29.91 -21.64 -16.99
C ALA A 195 -30.86 -22.60 -16.24
N SER A 196 -31.34 -22.24 -15.06
CA SER A 196 -32.26 -23.07 -14.28
C SER A 196 -33.69 -22.97 -14.85
N PRO A 197 -34.31 -24.09 -15.31
CA PRO A 197 -35.66 -24.05 -15.84
C PRO A 197 -36.68 -23.68 -14.74
N PRO A 198 -37.59 -22.72 -14.99
CA PRO A 198 -38.51 -22.16 -13.99
C PRO A 198 -39.47 -23.18 -13.38
N ALA A 199 -39.69 -24.33 -14.04
CA ALA A 199 -40.57 -25.39 -13.55
C ALA A 199 -39.97 -26.23 -12.40
N ALA A 200 -38.63 -26.25 -12.24
CA ALA A 200 -37.99 -26.99 -11.14
C ALA A 200 -38.04 -26.22 -9.82
N ALA A 201 -38.02 -24.88 -9.87
CA ALA A 201 -38.05 -24.02 -8.69
C ALA A 201 -39.41 -24.01 -7.94
N LEU A 202 -40.50 -24.41 -8.61
CA LEU A 202 -41.86 -24.40 -8.06
C LEU A 202 -42.35 -25.78 -7.57
N ARG A 203 -41.60 -26.86 -7.79
CA ARG A 203 -41.98 -28.23 -7.36
C ARG A 203 -41.24 -28.75 -6.13
N GLY A 204 -40.29 -27.98 -5.60
CA GLY A 204 -39.51 -28.35 -4.41
C GLY A 204 -39.95 -27.65 -3.12
N GLY A 205 -41.14 -27.05 -3.10
CA GLY A 205 -41.76 -26.46 -1.91
C GLY A 205 -42.68 -27.46 -1.22
#